data_AF-S3VDJ5-F1
#
_entry.id   AF-S3VDJ5-F1
#
_cell.length_a   1.000
_cell.length_b   1.000
_cell.length_c   1.000
_cell.angle_alpha   90.00
_cell.angle_beta   90.00
_cell.angle_gamma   90.00
#
_symmetry.space_group_name_H-M   'P 1'
#
loop_
_entity.id
_entity.type
_entity.pdbx_description
1 polymer ?
#
loop_
_entity_poly.entity_id
_entity_poly.type
_entity_poly.pdbx_seq_one_letter_code
_entity_poly.pdbx_strand_id
1 'polypeptide(L)'
;MKLSVILSLVGTVLCVFLAPMQSYIWNGDDSPTVILSIRSNVETFLDFGKVLFPKSAEYYVFGKLFLPVYAGILYGLYRLYAIGKIPESSNRRYRNLMILFGIAALGDSLAYWFADSWGEILRTIGFRYIEAPAILLSLISFIFLGNSIRKNDRSLGISFMLLPIFMIGSTIFFRYLPHGAILPVSIFISGLLLSSSEAPSLIRLRTSLFHLSSNRSILLLALAALACAGGMQLLERMIPISDGNGPPIKMDFRPFSTVDDALAVFTAYGQTGRLLYFWIDMVDMIFPVPLFLAVGAITFRFCAGTGLTTSLSLIPLGFLIFDILENSIILLVIFEFPNIPPIVAAFGGIITAYKLGFLSASLLLFIISLLGLGYIRVRKIRS
;
A
#
# COMPACT_ATOMS: atom_id res chain seq x y z
N MET A 1 0.38 -18.35 2.16
CA MET A 1 1.63 -17.63 1.78
C MET A 1 2.73 -18.08 2.73
N LYS A 2 4.01 -18.07 2.32
CA LYS A 2 5.09 -18.34 3.28
C LYS A 2 5.23 -17.17 4.26
N LEU A 3 5.72 -17.46 5.47
CA LEU A 3 5.94 -16.47 6.54
C LEU A 3 6.78 -15.28 6.06
N SER A 4 7.74 -15.53 5.17
CA SER A 4 8.58 -14.51 4.53
C SER A 4 7.81 -13.41 3.84
N VAL A 5 6.82 -13.80 3.04
CA VAL A 5 5.99 -12.85 2.30
C VAL A 5 5.10 -12.06 3.26
N ILE A 6 4.57 -12.73 4.29
CA ILE A 6 3.70 -12.09 5.29
C ILE A 6 4.51 -11.03 6.07
N LEU A 7 5.69 -11.38 6.60
CA LEU A 7 6.53 -10.45 7.35
C LEU A 7 6.97 -9.25 6.52
N SER A 8 7.39 -9.49 5.26
CA SER A 8 7.76 -8.42 4.34
C SER A 8 6.57 -7.51 4.06
N LEU A 9 5.39 -8.08 3.78
CA LEU A 9 4.18 -7.32 3.48
C LEU A 9 3.72 -6.49 4.69
N VAL A 10 3.70 -7.08 5.88
CA VAL A 10 3.38 -6.36 7.13
C VAL A 10 4.35 -5.20 7.34
N GLY A 11 5.65 -5.43 7.16
CA GLY A 11 6.66 -4.37 7.24
C GLY A 11 6.45 -3.28 6.20
N THR A 12 6.05 -3.62 4.97
CA THR A 12 5.72 -2.63 3.94
C THR A 12 4.49 -1.83 4.29
N VAL A 13 3.38 -2.49 4.65
CA VAL A 13 2.14 -1.81 5.04
C VAL A 13 2.43 -0.85 6.19
N LEU A 14 3.09 -1.33 7.24
CA LEU A 14 3.48 -0.52 8.39
C LEU A 14 4.34 0.69 7.96
N CYS A 15 5.32 0.50 7.08
CA CYS A 15 6.16 1.59 6.59
C CYS A 15 5.38 2.66 5.81
N VAL A 16 4.36 2.28 5.02
CA VAL A 16 3.53 3.24 4.29
C VAL A 16 2.70 4.10 5.26
N PHE A 17 2.24 3.54 6.38
CA PHE A 17 1.56 4.31 7.42
C PHE A 17 2.52 5.18 8.24
N LEU A 18 3.67 4.63 8.64
CA LEU A 18 4.58 5.32 9.55
C LEU A 18 5.34 6.48 8.89
N ALA A 19 5.67 6.39 7.60
CA ALA A 19 6.45 7.44 6.92
C ALA A 19 5.74 8.82 6.91
N PRO A 20 4.46 8.93 6.54
CA PRO A 20 3.67 10.16 6.70
C PRO A 20 3.61 10.67 8.15
N MET A 21 3.41 9.75 9.12
CA MET A 21 3.30 10.12 10.53
C MET A 21 4.61 10.71 11.07
N GLN A 22 5.74 10.05 10.80
CA GLN A 22 7.05 10.55 11.21
C GLN A 22 7.43 11.86 10.50
N SER A 23 7.04 12.00 9.23
CA SER A 23 7.18 13.27 8.51
C SER A 23 6.46 14.39 9.25
N TYR A 24 5.22 14.16 9.69
CA TYR A 24 4.45 15.13 10.46
C TYR A 24 5.02 15.42 11.84
N ILE A 25 5.39 14.38 12.60
CA ILE A 25 6.02 14.54 13.92
C ILE A 25 7.30 15.39 13.82
N TRP A 26 8.08 15.21 12.76
CA TRP A 26 9.34 15.91 12.57
C TRP A 26 9.18 17.34 12.08
N ASN A 27 8.30 17.58 11.10
CA ASN A 27 8.18 18.88 10.43
C ASN A 27 7.04 19.74 10.97
N GLY A 28 6.06 19.18 11.70
CA GLY A 28 4.87 19.89 12.15
C GLY A 28 4.14 20.57 10.99
N ASP A 29 3.88 21.87 11.13
CA ASP A 29 3.21 22.68 10.09
C ASP A 29 4.08 22.90 8.83
N ASP A 30 5.39 22.65 8.88
CA ASP A 30 6.31 22.71 7.72
C ASP A 30 6.30 21.41 6.89
N SER A 31 5.42 20.46 7.23
CA SER A 31 5.25 19.22 6.51
C SER A 31 4.86 19.43 5.04
N PRO A 32 5.16 18.49 4.14
CA PRO A 32 4.69 18.54 2.76
C PRO A 32 3.16 18.69 2.69
N THR A 33 2.66 19.43 1.70
CA THR A 33 1.22 19.72 1.55
C THR A 33 0.35 18.46 1.54
N VAL A 34 0.85 17.35 0.97
CA VAL A 34 0.15 16.06 0.96
C VAL A 34 0.02 15.45 2.37
N ILE A 35 0.98 15.70 3.26
CA ILE A 35 0.93 15.27 4.66
C ILE A 35 -0.04 16.17 5.44
N LEU A 36 -0.02 17.48 5.18
CA LEU A 36 -0.95 18.42 5.79
C LEU A 36 -2.40 18.14 5.39
N SER A 37 -2.65 17.68 4.15
CA SER A 37 -4.00 17.28 3.73
C SER A 37 -4.57 16.08 4.50
N ILE A 38 -3.72 15.33 5.21
CA ILE A 38 -4.11 14.17 6.03
C ILE A 38 -3.86 14.40 7.52
N ARG A 39 -3.63 15.66 7.92
CA ARG A 39 -3.27 16.06 9.29
C ARG A 39 -4.23 15.50 10.33
N SER A 40 -5.54 15.65 10.12
CA SER A 40 -6.55 15.19 11.08
C SER A 40 -6.46 13.68 11.35
N ASN A 41 -6.24 12.88 10.31
CA ASN A 41 -6.04 11.44 10.47
C ASN A 41 -4.76 11.18 11.25
N VAL A 42 -3.64 11.82 10.87
CA VAL A 42 -2.36 11.65 11.58
C VAL A 42 -2.51 12.00 13.05
N GLU A 43 -3.08 13.15 13.39
CA GLU A 43 -3.34 13.59 14.78
C GLU A 43 -4.20 12.58 15.54
N THR A 44 -5.23 12.02 14.90
CA THR A 44 -6.06 10.96 15.50
C THR A 44 -5.24 9.72 15.87
N PHE A 45 -4.31 9.30 15.01
CA PHE A 45 -3.41 8.18 15.34
C PHE A 45 -2.39 8.54 16.43
N LEU A 46 -1.88 9.78 16.43
CA LEU A 46 -0.98 10.27 17.48
C LEU A 46 -1.68 10.25 18.84
N ASP A 47 -2.91 10.76 18.92
CA ASP A 47 -3.72 10.77 20.14
C ASP A 47 -4.05 9.36 20.61
N PHE A 48 -4.39 8.45 19.70
CA PHE A 48 -4.54 7.03 20.03
C PHE A 48 -3.24 6.44 20.59
N GLY A 49 -2.10 6.80 20.02
CA GLY A 49 -0.77 6.44 20.52
C GLY A 49 -0.53 6.94 21.95
N LYS A 50 -0.92 8.17 22.27
CA LYS A 50 -0.84 8.74 23.63
C LYS A 50 -1.69 7.95 24.62
N VAL A 51 -2.88 7.47 24.22
CA VAL A 51 -3.74 6.64 25.07
C VAL A 51 -3.08 5.30 25.39
N LEU A 52 -2.46 4.66 24.39
CA LEU A 52 -1.80 3.36 24.58
C LEU A 52 -0.46 3.47 25.32
N PHE A 53 0.27 4.57 25.12
CA PHE A 53 1.62 4.76 25.65
C PHE A 53 1.78 6.15 26.30
N PRO A 54 1.06 6.44 27.40
CA PRO A 54 0.94 7.79 27.97
C PRO A 54 2.25 8.38 28.51
N LYS A 55 3.28 7.55 28.70
CA LYS A 55 4.59 7.98 29.22
C LYS A 55 5.66 8.17 28.15
N SER A 56 5.42 7.72 26.91
CA SER A 56 6.39 7.83 25.83
C SER A 56 6.03 8.99 24.91
N ALA A 57 7.02 9.80 24.52
CA ALA A 57 6.80 10.80 23.49
C ALA A 57 6.41 10.12 22.17
N GLU A 58 5.55 10.76 21.37
CA GLU A 58 5.03 10.23 20.10
C GLU A 58 6.15 9.76 19.17
N TYR A 59 7.22 10.56 19.09
CA TYR A 59 8.42 10.25 18.32
C TYR A 59 9.00 8.87 18.66
N TYR A 60 9.03 8.48 19.94
CA TYR A 60 9.51 7.17 20.38
C TYR A 60 8.52 6.05 20.04
N VAL A 61 7.22 6.26 20.25
CA VAL A 61 6.19 5.23 19.97
C VAL A 61 6.24 4.81 18.51
N PHE A 62 6.17 5.77 17.60
CA PHE A 62 6.15 5.48 16.16
C PHE A 62 7.52 5.08 15.62
N GLY A 63 8.61 5.53 16.26
CA GLY A 63 9.97 5.11 15.90
C GLY A 63 10.19 3.63 16.22
N LYS A 64 9.75 3.16 17.40
CA LYS A 64 9.84 1.74 17.81
C LYS A 64 9.18 0.79 16.80
N LEU A 65 8.15 1.25 16.07
CA LEU A 65 7.43 0.49 15.07
C LEU A 65 8.19 0.30 13.74
N PHE A 66 9.36 0.93 13.55
CA PHE A 66 10.20 0.66 12.37
C PHE A 66 11.03 -0.61 12.47
N LEU A 67 11.25 -1.15 13.68
CA LEU A 67 11.99 -2.41 13.83
C LEU A 67 11.34 -3.60 13.08
N PRO A 68 10.01 -3.81 13.12
CA PRO A 68 9.33 -4.77 12.24
C PRO A 68 9.54 -4.50 10.73
N VAL A 69 9.65 -3.24 10.31
CA VAL A 69 9.94 -2.87 8.91
C VAL A 69 11.33 -3.37 8.51
N TYR A 70 12.34 -3.10 9.35
CA TYR A 70 13.69 -3.59 9.17
C TYR A 70 13.76 -5.12 9.13
N ALA A 71 13.05 -5.79 10.04
CA ALA A 71 12.95 -7.25 10.07
C ALA A 71 12.34 -7.80 8.77
N GLY A 72 11.26 -7.17 8.27
CA GLY A 72 10.64 -7.51 6.99
C GLY A 72 11.60 -7.38 5.81
N ILE A 73 12.38 -6.30 5.75
CA ILE A 73 13.40 -6.06 4.72
C ILE A 73 14.53 -7.08 4.79
N LEU A 74 15.13 -7.27 5.96
CA LEU A 74 16.26 -8.19 6.16
C LEU A 74 15.84 -9.62 5.85
N TYR A 75 14.70 -10.07 6.38
CA TYR A 75 14.20 -11.41 6.11
C TYR A 75 13.81 -11.55 4.64
N GLY A 76 13.23 -10.53 4.02
CA GLY A 76 12.89 -10.57 2.61
C GLY A 76 14.11 -10.66 1.69
N LEU A 77 15.16 -9.88 1.94
CA LEU A 77 16.44 -9.99 1.22
C LEU A 77 17.07 -11.37 1.39
N TYR A 78 17.08 -11.91 2.61
CA TYR A 78 17.55 -13.26 2.88
C TYR A 78 16.81 -14.31 2.04
N ARG A 79 15.48 -14.19 1.94
CA ARG A 79 14.67 -15.13 1.16
C ARG A 79 14.86 -14.96 -0.35
N LEU A 80 15.02 -13.73 -0.85
CA LEU A 80 15.37 -13.48 -2.25
C LEU A 80 16.72 -14.09 -2.63
N TYR A 81 17.71 -14.05 -1.73
CA TYR A 81 18.97 -14.77 -1.91
C TYR A 81 18.76 -16.29 -1.89
N ALA A 82 18.02 -16.82 -0.91
CA ALA A 82 17.78 -18.25 -0.76
C ALA A 82 17.05 -18.89 -1.95
N ILE A 83 16.19 -18.16 -2.65
CA ILE A 83 15.49 -18.64 -3.86
C ILE A 83 16.24 -18.32 -5.17
N GLY A 84 17.48 -17.83 -5.09
CA GLY A 84 18.34 -17.56 -6.24
C GLY A 84 17.96 -16.31 -7.05
N LYS A 85 17.07 -15.44 -6.56
CA LYS A 85 16.79 -14.14 -7.21
C LYS A 85 17.98 -13.21 -7.10
N ILE A 86 18.74 -13.28 -6.01
CA ILE A 86 20.07 -12.68 -5.91
C ILE A 86 21.08 -13.80 -6.20
N PRO A 87 21.83 -13.74 -7.31
CA PRO A 87 22.72 -14.82 -7.72
C PRO A 87 23.92 -14.89 -6.78
N GLU A 88 24.48 -16.09 -6.60
CA GLU A 88 25.61 -16.36 -5.70
C GLU A 88 26.86 -15.53 -6.06
N SER A 89 27.06 -15.22 -7.34
CA SER A 89 28.12 -14.30 -7.79
C SER A 89 28.04 -12.90 -7.18
N SER A 90 26.89 -12.52 -6.62
CA SER A 90 26.66 -11.25 -5.93
C SER A 90 26.75 -11.35 -4.40
N ASN A 91 27.13 -12.51 -3.84
CA ASN A 91 27.10 -12.79 -2.39
C ASN A 91 27.83 -11.72 -1.56
N ARG A 92 29.02 -11.28 -1.97
CA ARG A 92 29.77 -10.22 -1.26
C ARG A 92 28.97 -8.91 -1.18
N ARG A 93 28.32 -8.48 -2.27
CA ARG A 93 27.53 -7.23 -2.31
C ARG A 93 26.24 -7.36 -1.51
N TYR A 94 25.59 -8.53 -1.59
CA TYR A 94 24.44 -8.87 -0.77
C TYR A 94 24.76 -8.85 0.73
N ARG A 95 25.87 -9.47 1.16
CA ARG A 95 26.29 -9.47 2.57
C ARG A 95 26.55 -8.05 3.10
N ASN A 96 27.20 -7.20 2.30
CA ASN A 96 27.41 -5.81 2.68
C ASN A 96 26.08 -5.08 2.91
N LEU A 97 25.11 -5.28 2.01
CA LEU A 97 23.77 -4.69 2.15
C LEU A 97 23.06 -5.19 3.41
N MET A 98 23.10 -6.50 3.69
CA MET A 98 22.52 -7.08 4.91
C MET A 98 23.14 -6.51 6.18
N ILE A 99 24.47 -6.35 6.22
CA ILE A 99 25.18 -5.74 7.35
C ILE A 99 24.72 -4.30 7.54
N LEU A 100 24.61 -3.50 6.47
CA LEU A 100 24.17 -2.11 6.56
C LEU A 100 22.75 -1.99 7.11
N PHE A 101 21.81 -2.82 6.66
CA PHE A 101 20.45 -2.82 7.22
C PHE A 101 20.41 -3.34 8.67
N GLY A 102 21.29 -4.28 9.04
CA GLY A 102 21.45 -4.72 10.42
C GLY A 102 21.97 -3.61 11.33
N ILE A 103 22.96 -2.84 10.87
CA ILE A 103 23.47 -1.66 11.57
C ILE A 103 22.39 -0.59 11.68
N ALA A 104 21.61 -0.36 10.61
CA ALA A 104 20.50 0.60 10.64
C ALA A 104 19.42 0.21 11.66
N ALA A 105 19.01 -1.07 11.69
CA ALA A 105 18.06 -1.59 12.67
C ALA A 105 18.57 -1.48 14.12
N LEU A 106 19.89 -1.67 14.34
CA LEU A 106 20.52 -1.44 15.63
C LEU A 106 20.49 0.05 16.02
N GLY A 107 20.78 0.94 15.06
CA GLY A 107 20.69 2.39 15.24
C GLY A 107 19.28 2.84 15.63
N ASP A 108 18.25 2.33 14.93
CA ASP A 108 16.83 2.55 15.23
C ASP A 108 16.48 2.04 16.65
N SER A 109 16.94 0.83 17.01
CA SER A 109 16.73 0.29 18.35
C SER A 109 17.36 1.16 19.44
N LEU A 110 18.60 1.61 19.25
CA LEU A 110 19.27 2.54 20.17
C LEU A 110 18.52 3.87 20.26
N ALA A 111 18.05 4.38 19.11
CA ALA A 111 17.39 5.67 19.01
C ALA A 111 16.01 5.71 19.66
N TYR A 112 15.23 4.62 19.54
CA TYR A 112 13.82 4.64 19.91
C TYR A 112 13.46 3.73 21.09
N TRP A 113 14.17 2.60 21.27
CA TRP A 113 13.90 1.68 22.38
C TRP A 113 14.71 2.02 23.63
N PHE A 114 16.00 2.28 23.47
CA PHE A 114 16.90 2.51 24.62
C PHE A 114 16.98 3.97 25.05
N ALA A 115 16.82 4.92 24.12
CA ALA A 115 16.89 6.35 24.44
C ALA A 115 15.77 6.83 25.38
N ASP A 116 14.64 6.14 25.44
CA ASP A 116 13.55 6.41 26.40
C ASP A 116 14.08 6.34 27.85
N SER A 117 15.03 5.44 28.10
CA SER A 117 15.64 5.23 29.42
C SER A 117 16.98 5.95 29.61
N TRP A 118 17.71 6.24 28.52
CA TRP A 118 19.10 6.74 28.56
C TRP A 118 19.26 8.17 28.00
N GLY A 119 18.15 8.79 27.60
CA GLY A 119 18.09 10.19 27.20
C GLY A 119 18.52 10.48 25.75
N GLU A 120 18.60 11.77 25.46
CA GLU A 120 18.78 12.31 24.11
C GLU A 120 20.14 11.98 23.46
N ILE A 121 21.18 11.77 24.27
CA ILE A 121 22.52 11.40 23.76
C ILE A 121 22.44 10.08 23.00
N LEU A 122 21.78 9.07 23.57
CA LEU A 122 21.65 7.76 22.93
C LEU A 122 20.77 7.84 21.69
N ARG A 123 19.72 8.68 21.72
CA ARG A 123 18.90 9.00 20.55
C ARG A 123 19.76 9.54 19.40
N THR A 124 20.59 10.52 19.71
CA THR A 124 21.45 11.18 18.73
C THR A 124 22.49 10.20 18.15
N ILE A 125 23.09 9.36 18.99
CA ILE A 125 24.02 8.31 18.56
C ILE A 125 23.33 7.31 17.64
N GLY A 126 22.22 6.71 18.09
CA GLY A 126 21.47 5.72 17.32
C GLY A 126 21.02 6.26 15.97
N PHE A 127 20.41 7.44 15.96
CA PHE A 127 19.82 8.00 14.75
C PHE A 127 20.86 8.67 13.83
N ARG A 128 21.59 9.70 14.32
CA ARG A 128 22.45 10.55 13.47
C ARG A 128 23.75 9.85 13.08
N TYR A 129 24.30 9.03 13.96
CA TYR A 129 25.64 8.47 13.77
C TYR A 129 25.65 7.00 13.36
N ILE A 130 24.52 6.27 13.51
CA ILE A 130 24.43 4.85 13.16
C ILE A 130 23.39 4.63 12.05
N GLU A 131 22.12 4.91 12.30
CA GLU A 131 21.01 4.59 11.41
C GLU A 131 21.09 5.36 10.08
N ALA A 132 21.10 6.70 10.14
CA ALA A 132 21.11 7.54 8.94
C ALA A 132 22.35 7.30 8.04
N PRO A 133 23.59 7.22 8.57
CA PRO A 133 24.76 6.88 7.75
C PRO A 133 24.69 5.49 7.13
N ALA A 134 24.18 4.48 7.86
CA ALA A 134 24.04 3.14 7.31
C ALA A 134 23.05 3.10 6.13
N ILE A 135 21.93 3.84 6.23
CA ILE A 135 20.97 4.00 5.14
C ILE A 135 21.58 4.76 3.95
N LEU A 136 22.36 5.83 4.19
CA LEU A 136 23.07 6.54 3.13
C LEU A 136 24.05 5.61 2.38
N LEU A 137 24.83 4.79 3.09
CA LEU A 137 25.73 3.80 2.50
C LEU A 137 25.00 2.68 1.76
N SER A 138 23.75 2.39 2.16
CA SER A 138 22.92 1.38 1.48
C SER A 138 22.55 1.80 0.05
N LEU A 139 22.39 3.10 -0.22
CA LEU A 139 22.15 3.64 -1.57
C LEU A 139 23.24 3.19 -2.55
N ILE A 140 24.50 3.36 -2.16
CA ILE A 140 25.66 2.95 -2.96
C ILE A 140 25.70 1.42 -3.10
N SER A 141 25.40 0.71 -2.02
CA SER A 141 25.39 -0.77 -2.01
C SER A 141 24.34 -1.34 -2.96
N PHE A 142 23.17 -0.71 -3.11
CA PHE A 142 22.16 -1.10 -4.09
C PHE A 142 22.62 -0.95 -5.54
N ILE A 143 23.37 0.11 -5.89
CA ILE A 143 23.95 0.28 -7.22
C ILE A 143 24.91 -0.88 -7.53
N PHE A 144 25.82 -1.18 -6.61
CA PHE A 144 26.78 -2.26 -6.80
C PHE A 144 26.12 -3.65 -6.86
N LEU A 145 25.12 -3.89 -6.00
CA LEU A 145 24.35 -5.13 -6.03
C LEU A 145 23.58 -5.27 -7.34
N GLY A 146 22.88 -4.22 -7.77
CA GLY A 146 22.12 -4.21 -9.02
C GLY A 146 23.00 -4.43 -10.25
N ASN A 147 24.17 -3.79 -10.32
CA ASN A 147 25.13 -4.03 -11.41
C ASN A 147 25.63 -5.48 -11.43
N SER A 148 25.78 -6.11 -10.27
CA SER A 148 26.18 -7.52 -10.15
C SER A 148 25.05 -8.47 -10.60
N ILE A 149 23.82 -8.20 -10.17
CA ILE A 149 22.61 -8.96 -10.57
C ILE A 149 22.37 -8.84 -12.08
N ARG A 150 22.59 -7.65 -12.67
CA ARG A 150 22.34 -7.33 -14.09
C ARG A 150 23.04 -8.28 -15.05
N LYS A 151 24.13 -8.92 -14.63
CA LYS A 151 24.87 -9.93 -15.41
C LYS A 151 24.07 -11.22 -15.64
N ASN A 152 23.17 -11.56 -14.72
CA ASN A 152 22.32 -12.76 -14.80
C ASN A 152 20.87 -12.42 -15.15
N ASP A 153 20.34 -11.35 -14.56
CA ASP A 153 18.99 -10.85 -14.81
C ASP A 153 19.05 -9.33 -15.02
N ARG A 154 19.01 -8.91 -16.28
CA ARG A 154 19.12 -7.50 -16.67
C ARG A 154 18.01 -6.66 -16.05
N SER A 155 16.78 -7.15 -16.05
CA SER A 155 15.62 -6.39 -15.57
C SER A 155 15.72 -6.18 -14.06
N LEU A 156 15.94 -7.26 -13.31
CA LEU A 156 16.07 -7.19 -11.86
C LEU A 156 17.27 -6.32 -11.43
N GLY A 157 18.41 -6.46 -12.11
CA GLY A 157 19.59 -5.66 -11.85
C GLY A 157 19.35 -4.16 -12.03
N ILE A 158 18.64 -3.77 -13.11
CA ILE A 158 18.25 -2.37 -13.33
C ILE A 158 17.32 -1.89 -12.21
N SER A 159 16.34 -2.69 -11.78
CA SER A 159 15.43 -2.30 -10.69
C SER A 159 16.18 -2.01 -9.38
N PHE A 160 17.16 -2.85 -9.02
CA PHE A 160 18.02 -2.58 -7.86
C PHE A 160 18.87 -1.30 -8.05
N MET A 161 19.37 -1.03 -9.25
CA MET A 161 20.14 0.19 -9.55
C MET A 161 19.30 1.47 -9.49
N LEU A 162 17.99 1.40 -9.75
CA LEU A 162 17.07 2.54 -9.67
C LEU A 162 16.58 2.80 -8.25
N LEU A 163 16.68 1.82 -7.34
CA LEU A 163 16.19 1.94 -5.96
C LEU A 163 16.73 3.17 -5.23
N PRO A 164 18.03 3.55 -5.33
CA PRO A 164 18.54 4.77 -4.70
C PRO A 164 17.84 6.06 -5.13
N ILE A 165 17.42 6.15 -6.40
CA ILE A 165 16.68 7.32 -6.91
C ILE A 165 15.32 7.40 -6.19
N PHE A 166 14.63 6.26 -6.05
CA PHE A 166 13.37 6.22 -5.33
C PHE A 166 13.54 6.49 -3.83
N MET A 167 14.61 5.99 -3.21
CA MET A 167 14.93 6.27 -1.81
C MET A 167 15.16 7.78 -1.56
N ILE A 168 15.92 8.45 -2.44
CA ILE A 168 16.14 9.90 -2.36
C ILE A 168 14.84 10.65 -2.62
N GLY A 169 14.11 10.30 -3.68
CA GLY A 169 12.84 10.92 -4.02
C GLY A 169 11.80 10.82 -2.90
N SER A 170 11.70 9.66 -2.25
CA SER A 170 10.83 9.44 -1.09
C SER A 170 11.27 10.29 0.11
N THR A 171 12.58 10.39 0.38
CA THR A 171 13.11 11.25 1.45
C THR A 171 12.78 12.73 1.20
N ILE A 172 12.89 13.20 -0.05
CA ILE A 172 12.53 14.57 -0.44
C ILE A 172 11.03 14.78 -0.29
N PHE A 173 10.22 13.82 -0.77
CA PHE A 173 8.77 13.88 -0.70
C PHE A 173 8.27 13.99 0.74
N PHE A 174 8.78 13.16 1.65
CA PHE A 174 8.41 13.18 3.07
C PHE A 174 9.17 14.22 3.90
N ARG A 175 10.19 14.88 3.34
CA ARG A 175 11.12 15.75 4.10
C ARG A 175 11.60 15.09 5.40
N TYR A 176 11.88 13.79 5.35
CA TYR A 176 12.19 13.01 6.55
C TYR A 176 13.12 11.83 6.23
N LEU A 177 14.24 11.79 6.97
CA LEU A 177 15.26 10.75 6.95
C LEU A 177 15.28 10.08 8.34
N PRO A 178 15.54 8.76 8.46
CA PRO A 178 15.86 7.79 7.41
C PRO A 178 14.67 7.00 6.89
N HIS A 179 13.54 7.01 7.60
CA HIS A 179 12.44 6.11 7.29
C HIS A 179 11.78 6.39 5.94
N GLY A 180 11.78 7.64 5.47
CA GLY A 180 11.34 7.98 4.13
C GLY A 180 12.12 7.22 3.04
N ALA A 181 13.42 7.00 3.24
CA ALA A 181 14.26 6.25 2.31
C ALA A 181 13.98 4.73 2.34
N ILE A 182 13.43 4.20 3.43
CA ILE A 182 13.21 2.75 3.61
C ILE A 182 11.94 2.29 2.89
N LEU A 183 10.95 3.17 2.73
CA LEU A 183 9.68 2.84 2.11
C LEU A 183 9.82 2.21 0.71
N PRO A 184 10.57 2.80 -0.25
CA PRO A 184 10.76 2.17 -1.56
C PRO A 184 11.44 0.80 -1.49
N VAL A 185 12.38 0.62 -0.55
CA VAL A 185 13.09 -0.65 -0.34
C VAL A 185 12.12 -1.72 0.11
N SER A 186 11.28 -1.40 1.10
CA SER A 186 10.26 -2.31 1.63
C SER A 186 9.27 -2.73 0.54
N ILE A 187 8.71 -1.76 -0.20
CA ILE A 187 7.79 -2.02 -1.32
C ILE A 187 8.45 -2.92 -2.36
N PHE A 188 9.69 -2.62 -2.74
CA PHE A 188 10.42 -3.36 -3.77
C PHE A 188 10.65 -4.82 -3.37
N ILE A 189 11.15 -5.07 -2.17
CA ILE A 189 11.42 -6.43 -1.67
C ILE A 189 10.12 -7.22 -1.55
N SER A 190 9.06 -6.63 -0.99
CA SER A 190 7.75 -7.25 -0.90
C SER A 190 7.19 -7.60 -2.29
N GLY A 191 7.30 -6.70 -3.26
CA GLY A 191 6.88 -6.95 -4.65
C GLY A 191 7.63 -8.11 -5.29
N LEU A 192 8.94 -8.22 -5.07
CA LEU A 192 9.73 -9.35 -5.57
C LEU A 192 9.32 -10.67 -4.90
N LEU A 193 9.04 -10.67 -3.61
CA LEU A 193 8.58 -11.87 -2.91
C LEU A 193 7.19 -12.31 -3.36
N LEU A 194 6.25 -11.37 -3.49
CA LEU A 194 4.88 -11.62 -3.96
C LEU A 194 4.84 -12.18 -5.39
N SER A 195 5.84 -11.85 -6.21
CA SER A 195 5.97 -12.36 -7.58
C SER A 195 6.75 -13.68 -7.70
N SER A 196 7.28 -14.20 -6.59
CA SER A 196 8.15 -15.38 -6.55
C SER A 196 7.45 -16.66 -6.08
N SER A 197 8.19 -17.78 -6.06
CA SER A 197 7.75 -19.07 -5.51
C SER A 197 7.44 -19.03 -4.00
N GLU A 198 7.78 -17.95 -3.30
CA GLU A 198 7.42 -17.74 -1.90
C GLU A 198 5.93 -17.42 -1.70
N ALA A 199 5.23 -16.99 -2.75
CA ALA A 199 3.80 -16.68 -2.74
C ALA A 199 2.98 -17.65 -3.64
N PRO A 200 2.94 -18.97 -3.35
CA PRO A 200 2.31 -19.94 -4.23
C PRO A 200 0.81 -19.68 -4.44
N SER A 201 0.11 -19.10 -3.46
CA SER A 201 -1.29 -18.69 -3.59
C SER A 201 -1.48 -17.61 -4.67
N LEU A 202 -0.58 -16.64 -4.75
CA LEU A 202 -0.62 -15.60 -5.78
C LEU A 202 -0.23 -16.15 -7.15
N ILE A 203 0.70 -17.11 -7.21
CA ILE A 203 0.99 -17.82 -8.45
C ILE A 203 -0.27 -18.55 -8.96
N ARG A 204 -0.95 -19.30 -8.09
CA ARG A 204 -2.22 -19.98 -8.44
C ARG A 204 -3.30 -18.99 -8.87
N LEU A 205 -3.40 -17.85 -8.20
CA LEU A 205 -4.34 -16.79 -8.56
C LEU A 205 -4.05 -16.24 -9.96
N ARG A 206 -2.79 -15.94 -10.29
CA ARG A 206 -2.41 -15.54 -11.66
C ARG A 206 -2.73 -16.62 -12.69
N THR A 207 -2.50 -17.89 -12.37
CA THR A 207 -2.87 -19.01 -13.25
C THR A 207 -4.39 -19.10 -13.42
N SER A 208 -5.16 -18.79 -12.38
CA SER A 208 -6.62 -18.70 -12.47
C SER A 208 -7.07 -17.56 -13.40
N LEU A 209 -6.40 -16.40 -13.32
CA LEU A 209 -6.63 -15.28 -14.24
C LEU A 209 -6.35 -15.66 -15.70
N PHE A 210 -5.37 -16.53 -15.97
CA PHE A 210 -5.12 -17.06 -17.31
C PHE A 210 -6.34 -17.82 -17.85
N HIS A 211 -6.96 -18.69 -17.04
CA HIS A 211 -8.16 -19.42 -17.44
C HIS A 211 -9.38 -18.51 -17.65
N LEU A 212 -9.46 -17.39 -16.91
CA LEU A 212 -10.51 -16.38 -17.05
C LEU A 212 -10.25 -15.38 -18.17
N SER A 213 -9.14 -15.51 -18.89
CA SER A 213 -8.72 -14.52 -19.87
C SER A 213 -9.40 -14.63 -21.25
N SER A 214 -10.34 -15.56 -21.42
CA SER A 214 -11.17 -15.63 -22.62
C SER A 214 -12.04 -14.37 -22.78
N ASN A 215 -12.32 -13.94 -24.02
CA ASN A 215 -13.18 -12.77 -24.27
C ASN A 215 -14.58 -12.95 -23.65
N ARG A 216 -15.12 -14.17 -23.68
CA ARG A 216 -16.43 -14.50 -23.10
C ARG A 216 -16.41 -14.34 -21.58
N SER A 217 -15.39 -14.88 -20.91
CA SER A 217 -15.23 -14.78 -19.46
C SER A 217 -15.09 -13.32 -19.02
N ILE A 218 -14.23 -12.55 -19.70
CA ILE A 218 -14.04 -11.13 -19.43
C ILE A 218 -15.36 -10.35 -19.61
N LEU A 219 -16.10 -10.60 -20.69
CA LEU A 219 -17.39 -9.94 -20.92
C LEU A 219 -18.40 -10.26 -19.82
N LEU A 220 -18.53 -11.52 -19.44
CA LEU A 220 -19.44 -11.93 -18.36
C LEU A 220 -19.07 -11.31 -17.02
N LEU A 221 -17.78 -11.24 -16.69
CA LEU A 221 -17.29 -10.58 -15.48
C LEU A 221 -17.55 -9.06 -15.52
N ALA A 222 -17.33 -8.41 -16.66
CA ALA A 222 -17.64 -6.99 -16.82
C ALA A 222 -19.15 -6.72 -16.67
N LEU A 223 -20.01 -7.56 -17.25
CA LEU A 223 -21.47 -7.47 -17.08
C LEU A 223 -21.89 -7.69 -15.62
N ALA A 224 -21.25 -8.61 -14.90
CA ALA A 224 -21.50 -8.82 -13.48
C ALA A 224 -21.11 -7.58 -12.64
N ALA A 225 -19.96 -6.97 -12.92
CA ALA A 225 -19.54 -5.72 -12.27
C ALA A 225 -20.52 -4.58 -12.57
N LEU A 226 -20.98 -4.44 -13.83
CA LEU A 226 -21.99 -3.46 -14.23
C LEU A 226 -23.34 -3.69 -13.53
N ALA A 227 -23.74 -4.95 -13.34
CA ALA A 227 -24.97 -5.29 -12.61
C ALA A 227 -24.88 -4.87 -11.14
N CYS A 228 -23.73 -5.09 -10.47
CA CYS A 228 -23.50 -4.62 -9.10
C CYS A 228 -23.56 -3.09 -9.02
N ALA A 229 -22.84 -2.39 -9.91
CA ALA A 229 -22.84 -0.94 -9.98
C ALA A 229 -24.25 -0.36 -10.25
N GLY A 230 -25.00 -0.98 -11.16
CA GLY A 230 -26.39 -0.62 -11.42
C GLY A 230 -27.30 -0.84 -10.21
N GLY A 231 -27.13 -1.95 -9.49
CA GLY A 231 -27.85 -2.24 -8.25
C GLY A 231 -27.60 -1.18 -7.17
N MET A 232 -26.34 -0.82 -6.95
CA MET A 232 -25.96 0.26 -6.02
C MET A 232 -26.58 1.61 -6.43
N GLN A 233 -26.53 1.95 -7.72
CA GLN A 233 -27.10 3.21 -8.22
C GLN A 233 -28.62 3.27 -8.06
N LEU A 234 -29.32 2.14 -8.21
CA LEU A 234 -30.76 2.04 -7.99
C LEU A 234 -31.10 2.24 -6.51
N LEU A 235 -30.38 1.58 -5.59
CA LEU A 235 -30.56 1.75 -4.15
C LEU A 235 -30.26 3.18 -3.70
N GLU A 236 -29.22 3.80 -4.25
CA GLU A 236 -28.86 5.20 -3.95
C GLU A 236 -29.97 6.17 -4.34
N ARG A 237 -30.62 5.97 -5.49
CA ARG A 237 -31.75 6.80 -5.92
C ARG A 237 -32.98 6.68 -5.02
N MET A 238 -33.05 5.63 -4.19
CA MET A 238 -34.14 5.44 -3.22
C MET A 238 -33.86 6.14 -1.89
N ILE A 239 -32.65 6.70 -1.69
CA ILE A 239 -32.33 7.45 -0.47
C ILE A 239 -33.15 8.74 -0.45
N PRO A 240 -34.01 8.95 0.57
CA PRO A 240 -34.75 10.20 0.69
C PRO A 240 -33.77 11.32 1.07
N ILE A 241 -33.71 12.36 0.25
CA ILE A 241 -32.91 13.56 0.51
C ILE A 241 -33.88 14.71 0.73
N SER A 242 -33.67 15.51 1.78
CA SER A 242 -34.49 16.68 2.05
C SER A 242 -34.38 17.70 0.91
N ASP A 243 -35.52 18.25 0.49
CA ASP A 243 -35.60 19.20 -0.62
C ASP A 243 -34.64 20.39 -0.40
N GLY A 244 -33.72 20.61 -1.34
CA GLY A 244 -32.89 21.81 -1.41
C GLY A 244 -31.37 21.59 -1.41
N ASN A 245 -30.87 20.44 -0.96
CA ASN A 245 -29.45 20.11 -0.99
C ASN A 245 -29.22 18.80 -1.75
N GLY A 246 -28.21 18.76 -2.64
CA GLY A 246 -27.82 17.51 -3.30
C GLY A 246 -27.33 16.45 -2.29
N PRO A 247 -27.28 15.16 -2.66
CA PRO A 247 -26.72 14.14 -1.79
C PRO A 247 -25.29 14.51 -1.39
N PRO A 248 -24.91 14.34 -0.11
CA PRO A 248 -23.51 14.49 0.28
C PRO A 248 -22.67 13.45 -0.48
N ILE A 249 -21.39 13.79 -0.72
CA ILE A 249 -20.42 12.82 -1.21
C ILE A 249 -20.36 11.67 -0.21
N LYS A 250 -20.56 10.44 -0.67
CA LYS A 250 -20.54 9.23 0.15
C LYS A 250 -19.18 8.99 0.81
N MET A 251 -19.17 8.20 1.88
CA MET A 251 -17.94 7.91 2.64
C MET A 251 -16.91 7.13 1.82
N ASP A 252 -17.39 6.27 0.92
CA ASP A 252 -16.59 5.42 0.04
C ASP A 252 -15.76 6.18 -1.03
N PHE A 253 -15.99 7.49 -1.15
CA PHE A 253 -15.25 8.43 -2.00
C PHE A 253 -14.54 9.54 -1.23
N ARG A 254 -14.47 9.46 0.10
CA ARG A 254 -13.79 10.46 0.96
C ARG A 254 -12.48 9.89 1.52
N PRO A 255 -11.36 9.99 0.78
CA PRO A 255 -10.07 9.61 1.35
C PRO A 255 -9.77 10.51 2.55
N PHE A 256 -9.18 9.92 3.59
CA PHE A 256 -8.82 10.64 4.82
C PHE A 256 -10.02 11.27 5.54
N SER A 257 -11.19 10.64 5.47
CA SER A 257 -12.38 11.07 6.22
C SER A 257 -12.16 11.10 7.74
N THR A 258 -12.89 12.00 8.39
CA THR A 258 -12.95 12.18 9.86
C THR A 258 -14.30 11.75 10.44
N VAL A 259 -14.47 11.88 11.76
CA VAL A 259 -15.78 11.66 12.42
C VAL A 259 -16.79 12.68 11.93
N ASP A 260 -16.39 13.94 11.77
CA ASP A 260 -17.28 15.02 11.34
C ASP A 260 -17.81 14.76 9.93
N ASP A 261 -16.99 14.21 9.03
CA ASP A 261 -17.42 13.77 7.70
C ASP A 261 -18.50 12.70 7.78
N ALA A 262 -18.26 11.66 8.60
CA ALA A 262 -19.21 10.58 8.78
C ALA A 262 -20.52 11.06 9.40
N LEU A 263 -20.45 11.92 10.41
CA LEU A 263 -21.61 12.54 11.03
C LEU A 263 -22.39 13.38 10.03
N ALA A 264 -21.71 14.18 9.21
CA ALA A 264 -22.35 15.00 8.18
C ALA A 264 -23.09 14.15 7.14
N VAL A 265 -22.46 13.10 6.62
CA VAL A 265 -23.07 12.20 5.62
C VAL A 265 -24.27 11.46 6.21
N PHE A 266 -24.10 10.81 7.35
CA PHE A 266 -25.12 9.92 7.91
C PHE A 266 -26.24 10.65 8.65
N THR A 267 -26.03 11.92 9.05
CA THR A 267 -27.12 12.80 9.48
C THR A 267 -27.96 13.23 8.29
N ALA A 268 -27.33 13.63 7.18
CA ALA A 268 -28.05 14.05 5.97
C ALA A 268 -28.92 12.93 5.37
N TYR A 269 -28.48 11.67 5.46
CA TYR A 269 -29.26 10.51 5.02
C TYR A 269 -30.41 10.11 5.95
N GLY A 270 -30.39 10.54 7.22
CA GLY A 270 -31.36 10.10 8.21
C GLY A 270 -31.38 8.58 8.42
N GLN A 271 -32.39 8.08 9.14
CA GLN A 271 -32.46 6.65 9.48
C GLN A 271 -32.70 5.76 8.24
N THR A 272 -33.64 6.14 7.38
CA THR A 272 -33.97 5.38 6.16
C THR A 272 -32.79 5.36 5.19
N GLY A 273 -32.13 6.50 4.96
CA GLY A 273 -30.97 6.57 4.08
C GLY A 273 -29.79 5.75 4.61
N ARG A 274 -29.55 5.72 5.93
CA ARG A 274 -28.54 4.82 6.53
C ARG A 274 -28.83 3.34 6.29
N LEU A 275 -30.10 2.92 6.37
CA LEU A 275 -30.47 1.53 6.08
C LEU A 275 -30.26 1.18 4.60
N LEU A 276 -30.58 2.09 3.68
CA LEU A 276 -30.30 1.91 2.26
C LEU A 276 -28.80 1.90 1.97
N TYR A 277 -28.03 2.76 2.64
CA TYR A 277 -26.58 2.80 2.57
C TYR A 277 -25.96 1.47 2.99
N PHE A 278 -26.43 0.88 4.09
CA PHE A 278 -26.02 -0.47 4.50
C PHE A 278 -26.19 -1.50 3.36
N TRP A 279 -27.32 -1.48 2.65
CA TRP A 279 -27.55 -2.40 1.53
C TRP A 279 -26.70 -2.08 0.30
N ILE A 280 -26.39 -0.80 0.07
CA ILE A 280 -25.43 -0.39 -0.96
C ILE A 280 -24.07 -1.01 -0.65
N ASP A 281 -23.56 -0.86 0.57
CA ASP A 281 -22.26 -1.42 0.98
C ASP A 281 -22.23 -2.95 0.91
N MET A 282 -23.34 -3.64 1.20
CA MET A 282 -23.45 -5.09 1.01
C MET A 282 -23.26 -5.50 -0.45
N VAL A 283 -23.79 -4.74 -1.39
CA VAL A 283 -23.58 -4.97 -2.83
C VAL A 283 -22.15 -4.57 -3.22
N ASP A 284 -21.64 -3.48 -2.65
CA ASP A 284 -20.29 -2.99 -2.92
C ASP A 284 -19.22 -3.98 -2.45
N MET A 285 -19.43 -4.71 -1.36
CA MET A 285 -18.53 -5.82 -0.96
C MET A 285 -18.40 -6.93 -2.02
N ILE A 286 -19.39 -7.09 -2.90
CA ILE A 286 -19.38 -8.09 -3.99
C ILE A 286 -18.77 -7.49 -5.26
N PHE A 287 -19.04 -6.21 -5.53
CA PHE A 287 -18.62 -5.48 -6.73
C PHE A 287 -17.14 -5.64 -7.14
N PRO A 288 -16.15 -5.55 -6.23
CA PRO A 288 -14.76 -5.59 -6.64
C PRO A 288 -14.30 -6.97 -7.11
N VAL A 289 -15.00 -8.06 -6.77
CA VAL A 289 -14.65 -9.42 -7.20
C VAL A 289 -14.66 -9.56 -8.73
N PRO A 290 -15.80 -9.35 -9.43
CA PRO A 290 -15.83 -9.43 -10.88
C PRO A 290 -14.94 -8.38 -11.54
N LEU A 291 -14.80 -7.18 -10.95
CA LEU A 291 -13.93 -6.13 -11.48
C LEU A 291 -12.46 -6.56 -11.45
N PHE A 292 -11.97 -7.05 -10.29
CA PHE A 292 -10.62 -7.60 -10.15
C PHE A 292 -10.35 -8.69 -11.17
N LEU A 293 -11.26 -9.66 -11.30
CA LEU A 293 -11.08 -10.78 -12.22
C LEU A 293 -11.05 -10.32 -13.68
N ALA A 294 -11.93 -9.39 -14.08
CA ALA A 294 -11.96 -8.87 -15.45
C ALA A 294 -10.70 -8.07 -15.80
N VAL A 295 -10.37 -7.08 -14.96
CA VAL A 295 -9.20 -6.20 -15.16
C VAL A 295 -7.90 -7.00 -15.05
N GLY A 296 -7.79 -7.88 -14.06
CA GLY A 296 -6.66 -8.77 -13.86
C GLY A 296 -6.44 -9.70 -15.06
N ALA A 297 -7.50 -10.31 -15.60
CA ALA A 297 -7.39 -11.21 -16.75
C ALA A 297 -6.96 -10.49 -18.04
N ILE A 298 -7.48 -9.28 -18.29
CA ILE A 298 -7.04 -8.42 -19.42
C ILE A 298 -5.56 -8.03 -19.26
N THR A 299 -5.19 -7.57 -18.07
CA THR A 299 -3.81 -7.15 -17.77
C THR A 299 -2.85 -8.33 -17.89
N PHE A 300 -3.26 -9.51 -17.42
CA PHE A 300 -2.47 -10.75 -17.57
C PHE A 300 -2.19 -11.05 -19.04
N ARG A 301 -3.22 -10.99 -19.91
CA ARG A 301 -3.05 -11.23 -21.35
C ARG A 301 -2.10 -10.24 -22.00
N PHE A 302 -2.22 -8.96 -21.65
CA PHE A 302 -1.33 -7.94 -22.17
C PHE A 302 0.13 -8.18 -21.74
N CYS A 303 0.37 -8.43 -20.45
CA CYS A 303 1.72 -8.69 -19.94
C CYS A 303 2.32 -9.95 -20.56
N ALA A 304 1.55 -11.05 -20.63
CA ALA A 304 2.00 -12.28 -21.26
C ALA A 304 2.33 -12.10 -22.75
N GLY A 305 1.54 -11.31 -23.49
CA GLY A 305 1.78 -11.03 -24.90
C GLY A 305 2.95 -10.10 -25.19
N THR A 306 3.38 -9.29 -24.21
CA THR A 306 4.47 -8.32 -24.34
C THR A 306 5.77 -8.74 -23.65
N GLY A 307 5.75 -9.85 -22.91
CA GLY A 307 6.89 -10.29 -22.09
C GLY A 307 7.09 -9.45 -20.81
N LEU A 308 6.12 -8.60 -20.45
CA LEU A 308 6.14 -7.90 -19.17
C LEU A 308 5.82 -8.85 -18.02
N THR A 309 6.18 -8.46 -16.79
CA THR A 309 5.87 -9.27 -15.61
C THR A 309 4.36 -9.41 -15.42
N THR A 310 3.87 -10.64 -15.46
CA THR A 310 2.44 -10.95 -15.26
C THR A 310 1.97 -10.63 -13.85
N SER A 311 2.87 -10.34 -12.91
CA SER A 311 2.51 -9.91 -11.55
C SER A 311 1.78 -8.57 -11.52
N LEU A 312 1.91 -7.73 -12.57
CA LEU A 312 1.12 -6.49 -12.69
C LEU A 312 -0.39 -6.77 -12.74
N SER A 313 -0.80 -7.96 -13.20
CA SER A 313 -2.22 -8.39 -13.20
C SER A 313 -2.81 -8.56 -11.80
N LEU A 314 -1.99 -8.56 -10.75
CA LEU A 314 -2.43 -8.64 -9.35
C LEU A 314 -2.65 -7.27 -8.72
N ILE A 315 -2.34 -6.15 -9.39
CA ILE A 315 -2.61 -4.82 -8.82
C ILE A 315 -4.10 -4.61 -8.47
N PRO A 316 -5.09 -5.04 -9.28
CA PRO A 316 -6.49 -4.92 -8.92
C PRO A 316 -6.92 -5.79 -7.73
N LEU A 317 -6.09 -6.74 -7.29
CA LEU A 317 -6.33 -7.47 -6.03
C LEU A 317 -6.24 -6.53 -4.83
N GLY A 318 -5.38 -5.51 -4.90
CA GLY A 318 -5.29 -4.49 -3.87
C GLY A 318 -6.61 -3.75 -3.71
N PHE A 319 -7.24 -3.34 -4.83
CA PHE A 319 -8.56 -2.71 -4.82
C PHE A 319 -9.59 -3.64 -4.14
N LEU A 320 -9.66 -4.91 -4.54
CA LEU A 320 -10.54 -5.90 -3.90
C LEU A 320 -10.39 -5.97 -2.38
N ILE A 321 -9.15 -6.05 -1.89
CA ILE A 321 -8.88 -6.18 -0.47
C ILE A 321 -9.27 -4.90 0.29
N PHE A 322 -8.84 -3.74 -0.21
CA PHE A 322 -9.10 -2.47 0.46
C PHE A 322 -10.56 -2.05 0.39
N ASP A 323 -11.28 -2.42 -0.67
CA ASP A 323 -12.72 -2.21 -0.81
C ASP A 323 -13.53 -3.00 0.23
N ILE A 324 -13.26 -4.30 0.38
CA ILE A 324 -13.92 -5.12 1.40
C ILE A 324 -13.61 -4.61 2.82
N LEU A 325 -12.36 -4.24 3.09
CA LEU A 325 -11.95 -3.70 4.38
C LEU A 325 -12.65 -2.36 4.69
N GLU A 326 -12.71 -1.48 3.69
CA GLU A 326 -13.34 -0.18 3.86
C GLU A 326 -14.84 -0.32 4.09
N ASN A 327 -15.53 -1.08 3.25
CA ASN A 327 -16.96 -1.34 3.42
C ASN A 327 -17.24 -1.97 4.79
N SER A 328 -16.35 -2.84 5.30
CA SER A 328 -16.48 -3.38 6.66
C SER A 328 -16.39 -2.30 7.75
N ILE A 329 -15.50 -1.32 7.57
CA ILE A 329 -15.35 -0.19 8.49
C ILE A 329 -16.56 0.75 8.39
N ILE A 330 -17.07 1.01 7.19
CA ILE A 330 -18.25 1.87 7.02
C ILE A 330 -19.47 1.25 7.70
N LEU A 331 -19.67 -0.07 7.61
CA LEU A 331 -20.73 -0.75 8.35
C LEU A 331 -20.60 -0.58 9.86
N LEU A 332 -19.38 -0.64 10.39
CA LEU A 332 -19.12 -0.36 11.80
C LEU A 332 -19.46 1.10 12.15
N VAL A 333 -19.10 2.06 11.29
CA VAL A 333 -19.45 3.47 11.45
C VAL A 333 -20.98 3.67 11.46
N ILE A 334 -21.72 2.98 10.59
CA ILE A 334 -23.18 3.02 10.56
C ILE A 334 -23.78 2.45 11.86
N PHE A 335 -23.20 1.35 12.38
CA PHE A 335 -23.66 0.70 13.61
C PHE A 335 -23.41 1.57 14.85
N GLU A 336 -22.26 2.25 14.91
CA GLU A 336 -21.89 3.10 16.04
C GLU A 336 -22.51 4.52 15.96
N PHE A 337 -23.17 4.89 14.86
CA PHE A 337 -23.75 6.22 14.70
C PHE A 337 -24.80 6.52 15.79
N PRO A 338 -24.76 7.69 16.47
CA PRO A 338 -23.89 8.86 16.21
C PRO A 338 -22.57 8.87 16.99
N ASN A 339 -22.27 7.87 17.82
CA ASN A 339 -21.11 7.82 18.71
C ASN A 339 -19.89 7.15 18.04
N ILE A 340 -19.50 7.63 16.86
CA ILE A 340 -18.44 7.02 16.06
C ILE A 340 -17.07 7.22 16.73
N PRO A 341 -16.29 6.16 17.01
CA PRO A 341 -14.95 6.32 17.55
C PRO A 341 -14.02 7.03 16.55
N PRO A 342 -13.26 8.07 16.95
CA PRO A 342 -12.39 8.82 16.03
C PRO A 342 -11.40 7.98 15.26
N ILE A 343 -10.78 7.01 15.93
CA ILE A 343 -9.80 6.11 15.31
C ILE A 343 -10.43 5.23 14.21
N VAL A 344 -11.71 4.85 14.34
CA VAL A 344 -12.41 4.04 13.34
C VAL A 344 -12.66 4.85 12.07
N ALA A 345 -13.15 6.09 12.21
CA ALA A 345 -13.37 6.98 11.06
C ALA A 345 -12.05 7.35 10.36
N ALA A 346 -11.01 7.69 11.14
CA ALA A 346 -9.70 8.03 10.61
C ALA A 346 -9.05 6.84 9.89
N PHE A 347 -9.19 5.62 10.44
CA PHE A 347 -8.70 4.41 9.78
C PHE A 347 -9.51 4.11 8.51
N GLY A 348 -10.84 4.22 8.55
CA GLY A 348 -11.71 4.10 7.38
C GLY A 348 -11.27 5.01 6.24
N GLY A 349 -11.06 6.29 6.51
CA GLY A 349 -10.59 7.25 5.52
C GLY A 349 -9.24 6.89 4.89
N ILE A 350 -8.30 6.33 5.65
CA ILE A 350 -7.03 5.87 5.09
C ILE A 350 -7.24 4.63 4.19
N ILE A 351 -8.08 3.67 4.62
CA ILE A 351 -8.41 2.51 3.80
C ILE A 351 -9.10 2.96 2.49
N THR A 352 -10.01 3.93 2.53
CA THR A 352 -10.61 4.56 1.34
C THR A 352 -9.53 5.16 0.43
N ALA A 353 -8.52 5.84 0.98
CA ALA A 353 -7.43 6.40 0.17
C ALA A 353 -6.63 5.30 -0.55
N TYR A 354 -6.31 4.20 0.12
CA TYR A 354 -5.65 3.06 -0.53
C TYR A 354 -6.53 2.40 -1.58
N LYS A 355 -7.82 2.20 -1.27
CA LYS A 355 -8.82 1.67 -2.21
C LYS A 355 -8.83 2.48 -3.50
N LEU A 356 -8.98 3.80 -3.40
CA LEU A 356 -9.01 4.72 -4.55
C LEU A 356 -7.68 4.74 -5.31
N GLY A 357 -6.55 4.65 -4.61
CA GLY A 357 -5.23 4.53 -5.23
C GLY A 357 -5.08 3.25 -6.07
N PHE A 358 -5.47 2.09 -5.51
CA PHE A 358 -5.45 0.82 -6.23
C PHE A 358 -6.48 0.78 -7.37
N LEU A 359 -7.66 1.36 -7.18
CA LEU A 359 -8.66 1.51 -8.24
C LEU A 359 -8.09 2.31 -9.42
N SER A 360 -7.51 3.48 -9.14
CA SER A 360 -6.89 4.35 -10.15
C SER A 360 -5.77 3.65 -10.91
N ALA A 361 -4.86 2.97 -10.19
CA ALA A 361 -3.79 2.19 -10.80
C ALA A 361 -4.33 1.04 -11.68
N SER A 362 -5.40 0.39 -11.23
CA SER A 362 -6.05 -0.71 -11.97
C SER A 362 -6.72 -0.22 -13.25
N LEU A 363 -7.41 0.93 -13.19
CA LEU A 363 -8.02 1.56 -14.36
C LEU A 363 -6.97 1.99 -15.39
N LEU A 364 -5.86 2.56 -14.93
CA LEU A 364 -4.75 2.92 -15.82
C LEU A 364 -4.17 1.68 -16.52
N LEU A 365 -3.91 0.61 -15.76
CA LEU A 365 -3.42 -0.66 -16.33
C LEU A 365 -4.42 -1.30 -17.28
N PHE A 366 -5.72 -1.22 -16.98
CA PHE A 366 -6.78 -1.68 -17.86
C PHE A 366 -6.74 -0.97 -19.21
N ILE A 367 -6.67 0.37 -19.20
CA ILE A 367 -6.59 1.20 -20.42
C ILE A 367 -5.35 0.84 -21.23
N ILE A 368 -4.17 0.81 -20.60
CA ILE A 368 -2.91 0.44 -21.25
C ILE A 368 -3.01 -0.96 -21.87
N SER A 369 -3.56 -1.91 -21.13
CA SER A 369 -3.68 -3.31 -21.57
C SER A 369 -4.64 -3.46 -22.74
N LEU A 370 -5.78 -2.76 -22.73
CA LEU A 370 -6.73 -2.76 -23.83
C LEU A 370 -6.13 -2.16 -25.11
N LEU A 371 -5.53 -0.97 -25.00
CA LEU A 371 -4.89 -0.30 -26.13
C LEU A 371 -3.73 -1.13 -26.69
N GLY A 372 -2.90 -1.69 -25.81
CA GLY A 372 -1.78 -2.54 -26.18
C GLY A 372 -2.21 -3.83 -26.88
N LEU A 373 -3.24 -4.51 -26.38
CA LEU A 373 -3.81 -5.69 -27.05
C LEU A 373 -4.44 -5.35 -28.40
N GLY A 374 -5.12 -4.21 -28.51
CA GLY A 374 -5.65 -3.70 -29.78
C GLY A 374 -4.53 -3.47 -30.81
N TYR A 375 -3.45 -2.81 -30.41
CA TYR A 375 -2.28 -2.58 -31.25
C TYR A 375 -1.62 -3.88 -31.74
N ILE A 376 -1.40 -4.84 -30.82
CA ILE A 376 -0.83 -6.16 -31.17
C ILE A 376 -1.71 -6.88 -32.19
N ARG A 377 -3.04 -6.84 -32.02
CA ARG A 377 -3.98 -7.49 -32.94
C ARG A 377 -3.93 -6.86 -34.34
N VAL A 378 -3.93 -5.53 -34.44
CA VAL A 378 -3.84 -4.83 -35.73
C VAL A 378 -2.53 -5.16 -36.45
N ARG A 379 -1.41 -5.19 -35.72
CA ARG A 379 -0.10 -5.54 -36.30
C ARG A 379 -0.10 -6.95 -36.87
N LYS A 380 -0.73 -7.92 -36.19
CA LYS A 380 -0.82 -9.32 -36.65
C LYS A 380 -1.70 -9.50 -37.90
N ILE A 381 -2.66 -8.61 -38.15
CA ILE A 381 -3.50 -8.66 -39.37
C ILE A 381 -2.75 -8.10 -40.59
N ARG A 382 -1.79 -7.20 -40.37
CA ARG A 382 -1.00 -6.57 -41.44
C ARG A 382 0.24 -7.38 -41.86
N SER A 383 0.73 -8.26 -40.99
CA SER A 383 1.78 -9.24 -41.29
C SER A 383 1.18 -10.50 -41.89
#